data_AF-A0A4R0YXS2-F1
#
_entry.id   AF-A0A4R0YXS2-F1
#
_cell.length_a   1.000
_cell.length_b   1.000
_cell.length_c   1.000
_cell.angle_alpha   90.00
_cell.angle_beta   90.00
_cell.angle_gamma   90.00
#
_symmetry.space_group_name_H-M   'P 1'
#
loop_
_entity.id
_entity.type
_entity.pdbx_description
1 polymer ?
#
loop_
_entity_poly.entity_id
_entity_poly.type
_entity_poly.pdbx_seq_one_letter_code
_entity_poly.pdbx_strand_id
1 'polypeptide(L)'
;MALTRAQLVDAFLSLDAELRGLETGGLSEDASQLAFERMVNKSTGTVRPQDRLWWWGQLYAAMDQQAVRVKRMAGLTHELES
;
A
#
# COMPACT_ATOMS: atom_id res chain seq x y z
N MET A 1 11.94 1.93 -19.76
CA MET A 1 11.83 3.40 -19.55
C MET A 1 11.41 3.64 -18.11
N ALA A 2 11.99 4.63 -17.43
CA ALA A 2 11.56 4.97 -16.07
C ALA A 2 10.24 5.76 -16.08
N LEU A 3 9.36 5.43 -15.14
CA LEU A 3 8.07 6.09 -14.94
C LEU A 3 8.27 7.57 -14.61
N THR A 4 7.30 8.37 -15.04
CA THR A 4 7.16 9.77 -14.63
C THR A 4 6.59 9.85 -13.23
N ARG A 5 6.75 11.02 -12.58
CA ARG A 5 6.18 11.28 -11.27
C ARG A 5 4.66 11.07 -11.22
N ALA A 6 3.94 11.49 -12.26
CA ALA A 6 2.50 11.27 -12.37
C ALA A 6 2.15 9.77 -12.37
N GLN A 7 2.86 8.97 -13.17
CA GLN A 7 2.65 7.51 -13.21
C GLN A 7 2.97 6.82 -11.88
N LEU A 8 3.93 7.35 -11.11
CA LEU A 8 4.21 6.85 -9.75
C LEU A 8 3.08 7.19 -8.78
N VAL A 9 2.49 8.40 -8.90
CA VAL A 9 1.30 8.79 -8.12
C VAL A 9 0.12 7.88 -8.47
N ASP A 10 -0.14 7.64 -9.75
CA ASP A 10 -1.20 6.73 -10.20
C ASP A 10 -1.02 5.30 -9.65
N ALA A 11 0.23 4.84 -9.53
CA ALA A 11 0.53 3.55 -8.91
C ALA A 11 0.14 3.52 -7.42
N PHE A 12 0.38 4.61 -6.67
CA PHE A 12 -0.05 4.70 -5.27
C PHE A 12 -1.56 4.83 -5.11
N LEU A 13 -2.24 5.57 -6.00
CA LEU A 13 -3.70 5.63 -6.02
C LEU A 13 -4.32 4.26 -6.31
N SER A 14 -3.72 3.51 -7.25
CA SER A 14 -4.15 2.14 -7.56
C SER A 14 -3.95 1.20 -6.36
N LEU A 15 -2.81 1.32 -5.67
CA LEU A 15 -2.53 0.56 -4.45
C LEU A 15 -3.56 0.86 -3.35
N ASP A 16 -3.85 2.14 -3.08
CA ASP A 16 -4.83 2.51 -2.05
C ASP A 16 -6.24 1.99 -2.38
N ALA A 17 -6.64 2.05 -3.65
CA ALA A 17 -7.91 1.47 -4.09
C ALA A 17 -7.96 -0.05 -3.90
N GLU A 18 -6.87 -0.77 -4.21
CA GLU A 18 -6.76 -2.20 -3.99
C GLU A 18 -6.87 -2.55 -2.49
N LEU A 19 -6.11 -1.86 -1.63
CA LEU A 19 -6.13 -2.09 -0.18
C LEU A 19 -7.51 -1.84 0.43
N ARG A 20 -8.21 -0.79 0.01
CA ARG A 20 -9.60 -0.53 0.43
C ARG A 20 -10.57 -1.62 -0.04
N GLY A 21 -10.36 -2.17 -1.23
CA GLY A 21 -11.12 -3.33 -1.70
C GLY A 21 -10.95 -4.53 -0.77
N LEU A 22 -9.71 -4.80 -0.35
CA LEU A 22 -9.39 -5.87 0.60
C LEU A 22 -10.03 -5.64 1.98
N GLU A 23 -10.06 -4.39 2.47
CA GLU A 23 -10.76 -4.03 3.71
C GLU A 23 -12.25 -4.41 3.66
N THR A 24 -12.93 -4.08 2.56
CA THR A 24 -14.38 -4.36 2.42
C THR A 24 -14.71 -5.85 2.31
N GLY A 25 -13.76 -6.68 1.86
CA GLY A 25 -13.94 -8.12 1.69
C GLY A 25 -13.57 -8.96 2.91
N GLY A 26 -13.16 -8.35 4.02
CA GLY A 26 -12.49 -9.03 5.11
C GLY A 26 -10.98 -9.02 4.85
N LEU A 27 -10.28 -8.19 5.61
CA LEU A 27 -8.88 -7.85 5.37
C LEU A 27 -7.99 -9.09 5.33
N SER A 28 -7.37 -9.36 4.18
CA SER A 28 -6.37 -10.42 4.03
C SER A 28 -4.98 -9.81 4.16
N GLU A 29 -4.27 -10.20 5.21
CA GLU A 29 -2.88 -9.79 5.47
C GLU A 29 -1.98 -10.22 4.31
N ASP A 30 -2.10 -11.48 3.86
CA ASP A 30 -1.37 -12.02 2.72
C ASP A 30 -1.61 -11.23 1.43
N ALA A 31 -2.87 -10.86 1.15
CA ALA A 31 -3.20 -10.08 -0.05
C ALA A 31 -2.64 -8.65 0.03
N SER A 32 -2.70 -8.03 1.20
CA SER A 32 -2.11 -6.70 1.45
C SER A 32 -0.59 -6.74 1.27
N GLN A 33 0.06 -7.77 1.81
CA GLN A 33 1.50 -7.98 1.68
C GLN A 33 1.91 -8.16 0.21
N LEU A 34 1.20 -8.99 -0.54
CA LEU A 34 1.45 -9.18 -1.97
C LEU A 34 1.32 -7.87 -2.76
N ALA A 35 0.37 -7.00 -2.41
CA ALA A 35 0.22 -5.69 -3.04
C ALA A 35 1.43 -4.78 -2.80
N PHE A 36 1.98 -4.77 -1.58
CA PHE A 36 3.20 -4.03 -1.27
C PHE A 36 4.44 -4.62 -1.94
N GLU A 37 4.59 -5.95 -2.00
CA GLU A 37 5.71 -6.61 -2.67
C GLU A 37 5.80 -6.22 -4.16
N ARG A 38 4.66 -6.13 -4.85
CA ARG A 38 4.60 -5.64 -6.24
C ARG A 38 5.14 -4.21 -6.36
N MET A 39 4.88 -3.35 -5.38
CA MET A 39 5.36 -1.98 -5.37
C MET A 39 6.85 -1.90 -5.07
N VAL A 40 7.34 -2.66 -4.08
CA VAL A 40 8.78 -2.80 -3.78
C VAL A 40 9.56 -3.18 -5.05
N ASN A 41 9.06 -4.16 -5.79
CA ASN A 41 9.70 -4.67 -7.01
C ASN A 41 9.72 -3.65 -8.18
N LYS A 42 8.84 -2.64 -8.20
CA LYS A 42 8.89 -1.56 -9.21
C LYS A 42 10.12 -0.65 -9.01
N SER A 43 10.60 -0.49 -7.76
CA SER A 43 11.64 0.50 -7.42
C SER A 43 12.97 0.30 -8.14
N THR A 44 13.35 -0.94 -8.46
CA THR A 44 14.71 -1.31 -8.90
C THR A 44 15.01 -1.02 -10.37
N GLY A 45 14.00 -0.75 -11.19
CA GLY A 45 14.19 -0.47 -12.63
C GLY A 45 13.23 0.54 -13.24
N THR A 46 12.13 0.89 -12.55
CA THR A 46 11.11 1.77 -13.11
C THR A 46 11.05 3.16 -12.46
N VAL A 47 11.77 3.39 -11.35
CA VAL A 47 11.80 4.70 -10.67
C VAL A 47 13.09 5.43 -11.00
N ARG A 48 12.98 6.70 -11.43
CA ARG A 48 14.14 7.55 -11.71
C ARG A 48 14.97 7.77 -10.44
N PRO A 49 16.32 7.87 -10.52
CA PRO A 49 17.17 8.06 -9.34
C PRO A 49 16.72 9.22 -8.43
N GLN A 50 16.36 10.37 -9.04
CA GLN A 50 15.88 11.56 -8.33
C GLN A 50 14.56 11.38 -7.57
N ASP A 51 13.74 10.39 -7.95
CA ASP A 51 12.44 10.13 -7.35
C ASP A 51 12.48 9.00 -6.31
N ARG A 52 13.59 8.25 -6.19
CA ARG A 52 13.65 7.05 -5.33
C ARG A 52 13.42 7.35 -3.86
N LEU A 53 14.00 8.44 -3.34
CA LEU A 53 13.82 8.80 -1.93
C LEU A 53 12.36 9.10 -1.63
N TRP A 54 11.71 9.87 -2.51
CA TRP A 54 10.28 10.13 -2.38
C TRP A 54 9.46 8.85 -2.51
N TRP A 55 9.77 8.00 -3.48
CA TRP A 55 9.09 6.72 -3.70
C TRP A 55 9.07 5.87 -2.44
N TRP A 56 10.24 5.69 -1.82
CA TRP A 56 10.34 4.95 -0.56
C TRP A 56 9.57 5.64 0.56
N GLY A 57 9.65 6.97 0.67
CA GLY A 57 8.87 7.73 1.67
C GLY A 57 7.36 7.52 1.52
N GLN A 58 6.83 7.51 0.30
CA GLN A 58 5.41 7.22 0.06
C GLN A 58 5.05 5.77 0.38
N LEU A 59 5.91 4.82 0.04
CA LEU A 59 5.66 3.40 0.30
C LEU A 59 5.61 3.11 1.81
N TYR A 60 6.54 3.68 2.58
CA TYR A 60 6.52 3.58 4.04
C TYR A 60 5.28 4.22 4.65
N ALA A 61 4.87 5.40 4.16
CA ALA A 61 3.64 6.05 4.62
C ALA A 61 2.40 5.20 4.33
N ALA A 62 2.33 4.54 3.16
CA ALA A 62 1.23 3.64 2.82
C ALA A 62 1.19 2.39 3.71
N MET A 63 2.35 1.80 4.02
CA MET A 63 2.45 0.66 4.95
C MET A 63 1.99 1.04 6.37
N ASP A 64 2.39 2.20 6.87
CA ASP A 64 1.99 2.69 8.20
C ASP A 64 0.47 2.92 8.28
N GLN A 65 -0.10 3.56 7.25
CA GLN A 65 -1.55 3.73 7.15
C GLN A 65 -2.29 2.39 7.12
N GLN A 66 -1.75 1.40 6.40
CA GLN A 66 -2.35 0.06 6.38
C GLN A 66 -2.28 -0.62 7.73
N ALA A 67 -1.16 -0.52 8.45
CA ALA A 67 -1.04 -1.07 9.80
C ALA A 67 -2.09 -0.47 10.76
N VAL A 68 -2.38 0.83 10.64
CA VAL A 68 -3.46 1.48 11.40
C VAL A 68 -4.83 0.95 11.02
N ARG A 69 -5.11 0.73 9.73
CA ARG A 69 -6.38 0.16 9.23
C ARG A 69 -6.60 -1.26 9.74
N VAL A 70 -5.58 -2.12 9.67
CA VAL A 70 -5.62 -3.50 10.20
C VAL A 70 -5.94 -3.48 11.69
N LYS A 71 -5.24 -2.66 12.49
CA LYS A 71 -5.49 -2.54 13.94
C LYS A 71 -6.91 -2.07 14.24
N ARG A 72 -7.42 -1.10 13.47
CA ARG A 72 -8.80 -0.61 13.64
C ARG A 72 -9.82 -1.72 13.37
N MET A 73 -9.63 -2.49 12.30
CA MET A 73 -10.52 -3.61 11.99
C MET A 73 -10.46 -4.70 13.05
N ALA A 74 -9.27 -5.07 13.53
CA ALA A 74 -9.14 -6.03 14.63
C ALA A 74 -9.84 -5.56 15.91
N GLY A 75 -9.78 -4.27 16.23
CA GLY A 75 -10.53 -3.68 17.36
C GLY A 75 -12.04 -3.72 17.17
N LEU A 76 -12.54 -3.43 15.96
CA LEU A 76 -13.98 -3.51 15.64
C LEU A 76 -14.51 -4.94 15.71
N THR A 77 -13.72 -5.94 15.28
CA THR A 77 -14.10 -7.35 15.42
C THR A 77 -14.24 -7.75 16.89
N HIS A 78 -13.35 -7.26 17.76
CA HIS A 78 -13.41 -7.57 19.20
C HIS A 78 -14.61 -6.92 19.91
N GLU A 79 -15.11 -5.76 19.44
CA GLU A 79 -16.32 -5.12 19.99
C GLU A 79 -17.63 -5.79 19.53
N LEU A 80 -17.62 -6.48 18.39
CA LEU A 80 -18.79 -7.21 17.89
C LEU A 80 -18.93 -8.61 18.51
N GLU A 81 -17.86 -9.12 19.13
CA GLU A 81 -17.81 -10.45 19.78
C GLU A 81 -17.98 -10.39 21.32
N SER A 82 -18.11 -9.19 21.93
CA SER A 82 -18.41 -8.98 23.37
C SER A 82 -19.86 -8.55 23.61
#